data_AF-A0A6C0QLP3-F1
#
_entry.id   AF-A0A6C0QLP3-F1
#
_cell.length_a   1.000
_cell.length_b   1.000
_cell.length_c   1.000
_cell.angle_alpha   90.00
_cell.angle_beta   90.00
_cell.angle_gamma   90.00
#
_symmetry.space_group_name_H-M   'P 1'
#
loop_
_entity.id
_entity.type
_entity.pdbx_description
1 polymer ?
#
loop_
_entity_poly.entity_id
_entity_poly.type
_entity_poly.pdbx_seq_one_letter_code
_entity_poly.pdbx_strand_id
1 'polypeptide(L)'
;MEQEQWLFFLRSNFKDLDSSSQEWIYHSYKNLVYRDIYFLFREHELAEDVVQESILKVVDKATKLDNTANMKAWIKEVARNTAYDMLKKNK
;
A
#
# COMPACT_ATOMS: atom_id res chain seq x y z
N MET A 1 3.25 15.66 13.26
CA MET A 1 4.00 15.76 11.99
C MET A 1 4.94 14.58 11.74
N GLU A 2 5.24 13.69 12.70
CA GLU A 2 6.11 12.51 12.47
C GLU A 2 5.41 11.32 11.79
N GLN A 3 4.09 11.17 11.93
CA GLN A 3 3.37 9.94 11.55
C GLN A 3 3.23 9.67 10.03
N GLU A 4 3.69 10.59 9.18
CA GLU A 4 3.53 10.49 7.71
C GLU A 4 4.86 10.44 6.95
N GLN A 5 6.00 10.40 7.64
CA GLN A 5 7.32 10.37 7.02
C GLN A 5 7.48 9.21 6.01
N TRP A 6 6.87 8.06 6.25
CA TRP A 6 6.90 6.91 5.34
C TRP A 6 6.29 7.21 3.95
N LEU A 7 5.34 8.15 3.84
CA LEU A 7 4.75 8.56 2.56
C LEU A 7 5.79 9.25 1.67
N PHE A 8 6.69 10.04 2.28
CA PHE A 8 7.79 10.66 1.55
C PHE A 8 8.74 9.59 0.98
N PHE A 9 9.11 8.61 1.81
CA PHE A 9 10.03 7.54 1.40
C PHE A 9 9.51 6.65 0.29
N LEU A 10 8.18 6.48 0.15
CA LEU A 10 7.60 5.79 -1.01
C LEU A 10 7.97 6.42 -2.37
N ARG A 11 8.30 7.72 -2.39
CA ARG A 11 8.67 8.44 -3.62
C ARG A 11 10.18 8.46 -3.86
N SER A 12 10.98 8.21 -2.84
CA SER A 12 12.42 8.49 -2.81
C SER A 12 13.29 7.24 -3.03
N ASN A 13 12.81 6.30 -3.86
CA ASN A 13 13.36 4.95 -4.06
C ASN A 13 13.27 4.03 -2.83
N PHE A 14 12.07 3.53 -2.55
CA PHE A 14 11.84 2.47 -1.56
C PHE A 14 12.83 1.29 -1.66
N LYS A 15 13.20 0.89 -2.88
CA LYS A 15 14.07 -0.27 -3.15
C LYS A 15 15.52 -0.08 -2.71
N ASP A 16 15.97 1.16 -2.57
CA ASP A 16 17.35 1.48 -2.21
C ASP A 16 17.52 1.69 -0.69
N LEU A 17 16.42 1.66 0.06
CA LEU A 17 16.43 1.81 1.52
C LEU A 17 16.97 0.54 2.20
N ASP A 18 17.52 0.70 3.40
CA ASP A 18 17.90 -0.43 4.24
C ASP A 18 16.68 -1.25 4.69
N SER A 19 16.91 -2.51 5.08
CA SER A 19 15.84 -3.44 5.45
C SER A 19 14.93 -2.92 6.56
N SER A 20 15.48 -2.22 7.55
CA SER A 20 14.69 -1.69 8.68
C SER A 20 13.75 -0.57 8.22
N SER A 21 14.25 0.30 7.34
CA SER A 21 13.43 1.35 6.71
C SER A 21 12.33 0.76 5.82
N GLN A 22 12.64 -0.27 5.01
CA GLN A 22 11.65 -0.96 4.19
C GLN A 22 10.57 -1.64 5.04
N GLU A 23 10.96 -2.32 6.12
CA GLU A 23 10.05 -2.97 7.07
C GLU A 23 9.12 -1.95 7.74
N TRP A 24 9.67 -0.83 8.21
CA TRP A 24 8.87 0.23 8.82
C TRP A 24 7.83 0.83 7.85
N ILE A 25 8.22 1.08 6.59
CA ILE A 25 7.30 1.54 5.54
C ILE A 25 6.23 0.48 5.27
N TYR A 26 6.61 -0.80 5.17
CA TYR A 26 5.67 -1.89 4.97
C TYR A 26 4.63 -1.97 6.08
N HIS A 27 5.04 -1.90 7.35
CA HIS A 27 4.10 -1.90 8.48
C HIS A 27 3.19 -0.68 8.48
N SER A 28 3.72 0.50 8.15
CA SER A 28 2.95 1.74 8.05
C SER A 28 1.89 1.65 6.94
N TYR A 29 2.28 1.11 5.79
CA TYR A 29 1.41 0.82 4.66
C TYR A 29 0.32 -0.19 5.03
N LYS A 30 0.71 -1.34 5.59
CA LYS A 30 -0.20 -2.40 6.03
C LYS A 30 -1.24 -1.84 6.99
N ASN A 31 -0.82 -1.08 7.99
CA ASN A 31 -1.73 -0.45 8.96
C ASN A 31 -2.74 0.50 8.30
N LEU A 32 -2.36 1.18 7.21
CA LEU A 32 -3.24 2.09 6.49
C LEU A 32 -4.33 1.36 5.69
N VAL A 33 -4.01 0.23 5.06
CA VAL A 33 -4.89 -0.42 4.08
C VAL A 33 -5.56 -1.69 4.58
N TYR A 34 -4.92 -2.46 5.46
CA TYR A 34 -5.39 -3.78 5.87
C TYR A 34 -6.80 -3.75 6.44
N ARG A 35 -7.07 -2.81 7.35
CA ARG A 35 -8.37 -2.66 7.99
C ARG A 35 -9.46 -2.42 6.95
N ASP A 36 -9.22 -1.52 5.99
CA ASP A 36 -10.19 -1.20 4.93
C ASP A 36 -10.50 -2.43 4.07
N ILE A 37 -9.49 -3.20 3.66
CA ILE A 37 -9.66 -4.40 2.84
C ILE A 37 -10.38 -5.50 3.61
N TYR A 38 -9.97 -5.77 4.85
CA TYR A 38 -10.64 -6.75 5.70
C TYR A 38 -12.11 -6.40 5.94
N PHE A 39 -12.46 -5.13 6.13
CA PHE A 39 -13.87 -4.73 6.28
C PHE A 39 -14.72 -4.98 5.04
N LEU A 40 -14.13 -4.88 3.84
CA LEU A 40 -14.83 -5.11 2.58
C LEU A 40 -15.11 -6.60 2.33
N PHE A 41 -14.15 -7.47 2.64
CA PHE A 41 -14.20 -8.87 2.20
C PHE A 41 -14.26 -9.91 3.32
N ARG A 42 -13.98 -9.50 4.57
CA ARG A 42 -14.03 -10.35 5.78
C ARG A 42 -13.15 -11.61 5.70
N GLU A 43 -12.05 -11.51 4.97
CA GLU A 43 -11.13 -12.61 4.72
C GLU A 43 -9.70 -12.14 5.01
N HIS A 44 -9.03 -12.79 5.97
CA HIS A 44 -7.69 -12.41 6.39
C HIS A 44 -6.63 -12.76 5.34
N GLU A 45 -6.74 -13.93 4.72
CA GLU A 45 -5.81 -14.39 3.67
C GLU A 45 -5.81 -13.43 2.48
N LEU A 46 -6.99 -13.11 1.95
CA LEU A 46 -7.14 -12.10 0.90
C LEU A 46 -6.58 -10.73 1.32
N ALA A 47 -6.80 -10.29 2.56
CA ALA A 47 -6.29 -9.01 3.02
C ALA A 47 -4.75 -8.96 3.08
N GLU A 48 -4.10 -10.04 3.52
CA GLU A 48 -2.63 -10.17 3.50
C GLU A 48 -2.09 -10.20 2.07
N ASP A 49 -2.70 -10.98 1.18
CA ASP A 49 -2.30 -11.07 -0.22
C ASP A 49 -2.44 -9.73 -0.93
N VAL A 50 -3.54 -9.02 -0.69
CA VAL A 50 -3.74 -7.66 -1.20
C VAL A 50 -2.65 -6.73 -0.70
N VAL A 51 -2.32 -6.73 0.59
CA VAL A 51 -1.25 -5.88 1.15
C VAL A 51 0.07 -6.12 0.43
N GLN A 52 0.44 -7.39 0.24
CA GLN A 52 1.70 -7.78 -0.41
C GLN A 52 1.74 -7.37 -1.89
N GLU A 53 0.67 -7.61 -2.66
CA GLU A 53 0.65 -7.25 -4.08
C GLU A 53 0.55 -5.73 -4.28
N SER A 54 -0.27 -5.06 -3.48
CA SER A 54 -0.57 -3.64 -3.68
C SER A 54 0.56 -2.72 -3.22
N ILE A 55 1.39 -3.10 -2.24
CA ILE A 55 2.55 -2.27 -1.86
C ILE A 55 3.55 -2.18 -3.00
N LEU A 56 3.78 -3.27 -3.75
CA LEU A 56 4.68 -3.29 -4.91
C LEU A 56 4.18 -2.34 -6.02
N LYS A 57 2.87 -2.31 -6.25
CA LYS A 57 2.25 -1.36 -7.19
C LYS A 57 2.38 0.08 -6.70
N VAL A 58 2.24 0.30 -5.39
CA VAL A 58 2.36 1.63 -4.79
C VAL A 58 3.78 2.16 -4.90
N VAL A 59 4.81 1.39 -4.55
CA VAL A 59 6.21 1.83 -4.64
C VAL A 59 6.63 2.12 -6.08
N ASP A 60 6.15 1.33 -7.05
CA ASP A 60 6.45 1.56 -8.47
C ASP A 60 5.79 2.84 -9.01
N LYS A 61 4.53 3.09 -8.64
CA LYS A 61 3.77 4.23 -9.14
C LYS A 61 4.04 5.53 -8.37
N ALA A 62 4.37 5.46 -7.09
CA ALA A 62 4.57 6.64 -6.23
C ALA A 62 5.74 7.53 -6.71
N THR A 63 6.78 6.93 -7.29
CA THR A 63 7.92 7.66 -7.89
C THR A 63 7.51 8.54 -9.07
N LYS A 64 6.37 8.25 -9.71
CA LYS A 64 5.85 8.95 -10.91
C LYS A 64 4.68 9.90 -10.59
N LEU A 65 4.33 10.09 -9.32
CA LEU A 65 3.22 10.97 -8.93
C LEU A 65 3.64 12.44 -8.91
N ASP A 66 2.95 13.25 -9.69
CA ASP A 66 3.14 14.71 -9.75
C ASP A 66 2.56 15.43 -8.52
N ASN A 67 1.45 14.93 -7.96
CA ASN A 67 0.76 15.52 -6.81
C ASN A 67 0.51 14.49 -5.70
N THR A 68 0.81 14.87 -4.46
CA THR A 68 0.69 14.02 -3.27
C THR A 68 -0.31 14.55 -2.23
N ALA A 69 -1.08 15.60 -2.54
CA ALA A 69 -2.02 16.20 -1.60
C ALA A 69 -2.97 15.18 -0.94
N ASN A 70 -3.31 14.10 -1.66
CA ASN A 70 -4.18 13.02 -1.19
C ASN A 70 -3.52 11.62 -1.27
N MET A 71 -2.22 11.52 -1.01
CA MET A 71 -1.45 10.27 -1.20
C MET A 71 -2.03 9.07 -0.42
N LYS A 72 -2.55 9.28 0.80
CA LYS A 72 -3.22 8.22 1.56
C LYS A 72 -4.49 7.70 0.88
N ALA A 73 -5.29 8.58 0.29
CA ALA A 73 -6.50 8.19 -0.42
C ALA A 73 -6.14 7.41 -1.68
N TRP A 74 -5.15 7.87 -2.43
CA TRP A 74 -4.63 7.17 -3.60
C TRP A 74 -4.06 5.77 -3.25
N ILE A 75 -3.31 5.65 -2.15
CA ILE A 75 -2.82 4.35 -1.65
C ILE A 75 -3.99 3.39 -1.38
N LYS A 76 -5.02 3.86 -0.68
CA LYS A 76 -6.22 3.06 -0.38
C LYS A 76 -6.94 2.64 -1.65
N GLU A 77 -7.00 3.51 -2.65
CA GLU A 77 -7.59 3.20 -3.96
C GLU A 77 -6.80 2.09 -4.68
N VAL A 78 -5.46 2.16 -4.71
CA VAL A 78 -4.61 1.11 -5.30
C VAL A 78 -4.82 -0.23 -4.60
N ALA A 79 -4.91 -0.25 -3.27
CA ALA A 79 -5.17 -1.46 -2.50
C ALA A 79 -6.57 -2.06 -2.79
N ARG A 80 -7.61 -1.22 -2.82
CA ARG A 80 -8.98 -1.67 -3.13
C ARG A 80 -9.10 -2.22 -4.55
N ASN A 81 -8.51 -1.54 -5.53
CA ASN A 81 -8.49 -2.01 -6.91
C ASN A 81 -7.77 -3.36 -7.02
N THR A 82 -6.65 -3.54 -6.32
CA THR A 82 -5.94 -4.83 -6.25
C THR A 82 -6.80 -5.93 -5.66
N ALA A 83 -7.55 -5.65 -4.60
CA ALA A 83 -8.47 -6.62 -4.01
C ALA A 83 -9.60 -7.04 -4.98
N TYR A 84 -10.21 -6.08 -5.68
CA TYR A 84 -11.21 -6.38 -6.69
C TYR A 84 -10.65 -7.20 -7.86
N ASP A 85 -9.42 -6.91 -8.31
CA ASP A 85 -8.74 -7.67 -9.35
C ASP A 85 -8.49 -9.12 -8.91
N MET A 86 -8.06 -9.35 -7.67
CA MET A 86 -7.86 -10.69 -7.11
C MET A 86 -9.16 -11.49 -7.06
N LEU A 87 -10.25 -10.87 -6.60
CA LEU A 87 -11.57 -11.51 -6.56
C LEU A 87 -12.13 -11.83 -7.94
N LYS A 88 -11.82 -11.02 -8.95
CA LYS A 88 -12.22 -11.30 -10.33
C LYS A 88 -11.48 -12.51 -10.91
N LYS A 89 -10.22 -12.74 -10.51
CA LYS A 89 -9.41 -13.89 -10.96
C LYS A 89 -9.81 -15.21 -10.31
N ASN A 90 -10.41 -15.15 -9.11
CA ASN A 90 -10.88 -16.33 -8.36
C ASN A 90 -12.32 -16.76 -8.74
N LYS A 91 -12.92 -16.13 -9.75
CA LYS A 91 -14.20 -16.52 -10.36
C LYS A 91 -13.97 -17.14 -11.73
#